data_AF-A0A519JYR5-F1
#
_entry.id   AF-A0A519JYR5-F1
#
_cell.length_a   1.000
_cell.length_b   1.000
_cell.length_c   1.000
_cell.angle_alpha   90.00
_cell.angle_beta   90.00
_cell.angle_gamma   90.00
#
_symmetry.space_group_name_H-M   'P 1'
#
loop_
_entity.id
_entity.type
_entity.pdbx_description
1 polymer ?
#
loop_
_entity_poly.entity_id
_entity_poly.type
_entity_poly.pdbx_seq_one_letter_code
_entity_poly.pdbx_strand_id
1 'polypeptide(L)'
;MEAVTPKKSENLICQVLFALCVGVTYLNIYELTFAVWSITFLFTVKRRYSFTVLGYISCFVAIFLIALIVSFFNQFKGYLFFRDVSYLLKPILGLLVGYQLCRNTKIKPFHTIIYVGLGIAVIHLGMIFYNAVVHRIINIHELRHYTGYFSDFEFYALIVLFFNKEFEVELSPKRKWTFFLIVAISGILYVSRTNFIQFIILFLAMKGYFKLTKRAVIVMTTIIIVTLSGYAILYNMPLTRNGPGIEAFLYKIKNAPIEAFKSKVNQNDWQDFNDNYRSYETIITIRQVSSEGTSGVLFGKGMGSTIDLGRQLWTNDGEFIRYLPTLHNGYTTVFLKTGLTGILFSIIFLVLLGRQGKSDIPLVQQINLFLKGSAVFLVLANWVLLGLYLKIDNKALIIGFILAYKELIVKRSRLNPDGES
;
A
#
# COMPACT_ATOMS: atom_id res chain seq x y z
N MET A 1 -17.17 -31.04 18.81
CA MET A 1 -15.74 -30.67 18.71
C MET A 1 -15.54 -29.47 19.62
N GLU A 2 -15.05 -29.72 20.83
CA GLU A 2 -15.00 -28.75 21.93
C GLU A 2 -14.18 -27.51 21.55
N ALA A 3 -14.80 -26.34 21.75
CA ALA A 3 -14.14 -25.06 21.60
C ALA A 3 -13.17 -24.88 22.78
N VAL A 4 -11.91 -25.32 22.60
CA VAL A 4 -10.81 -24.95 23.49
C VAL A 4 -10.79 -23.43 23.57
N THR A 5 -11.13 -22.91 24.75
CA THR A 5 -11.18 -21.47 25.01
C THR A 5 -9.75 -20.93 25.02
N PRO A 6 -9.35 -20.09 24.06
CA PRO A 6 -8.01 -19.51 24.09
C PRO A 6 -7.90 -18.58 25.31
N LYS A 7 -6.80 -18.72 26.06
CA LYS A 7 -6.50 -17.90 27.24
C LYS A 7 -6.30 -16.44 26.82
N LYS A 8 -6.62 -15.47 27.71
CA LYS A 8 -6.47 -14.02 27.48
C LYS A 8 -5.08 -13.62 26.93
N SER A 9 -4.04 -14.41 27.23
CA SER A 9 -2.68 -14.28 26.70
C SER A 9 -2.56 -14.43 25.19
N GLU A 10 -3.36 -15.28 24.55
CA GLU A 10 -3.25 -15.57 23.11
C GLU A 10 -3.67 -14.38 22.23
N ASN A 11 -4.66 -13.61 22.68
CA ASN A 11 -5.09 -12.40 21.99
C ASN A 11 -3.99 -11.33 21.99
N LEU A 12 -3.32 -11.17 23.14
CA LEU A 12 -2.24 -10.20 23.29
C LEU A 12 -1.05 -10.56 22.39
N ILE A 13 -0.72 -11.85 22.31
CA ILE A 13 0.35 -12.34 21.42
C ILE A 13 0.04 -11.99 19.97
N CYS A 14 -1.18 -12.26 19.47
CA CYS A 14 -1.54 -11.91 18.10
C CYS A 14 -1.51 -10.40 17.83
N GLN A 15 -1.91 -9.57 18.81
CA GLN A 15 -1.84 -8.11 18.67
C GLN A 15 -0.40 -7.60 18.65
N VAL A 16 0.48 -8.16 19.49
CA VAL A 16 1.90 -7.84 19.50
C VAL A 16 2.58 -8.28 18.21
N LEU A 17 2.30 -9.50 17.73
CA LEU A 17 2.83 -9.98 16.45
C LEU A 17 2.33 -9.13 15.28
N PHE A 18 1.06 -8.71 15.29
CA PHE A 18 0.54 -7.78 14.29
C PHE A 18 1.27 -6.43 14.35
N ALA A 19 1.44 -5.87 15.55
CA ALA A 19 2.18 -4.63 15.76
C ALA A 19 3.64 -4.74 15.28
N LEU A 20 4.30 -5.86 15.55
CA LEU A 20 5.66 -6.15 15.11
C LEU A 20 5.74 -6.22 13.58
N CYS A 21 4.81 -6.95 12.94
CA CYS A 21 4.75 -7.08 11.48
C CYS A 21 4.48 -5.75 10.78
N VAL A 22 3.76 -4.82 11.40
CA VAL A 22 3.60 -3.46 10.88
C VAL A 22 4.84 -2.62 11.19
N GLY A 23 5.33 -2.63 12.43
CA GLY A 23 6.43 -1.77 12.87
C GLY A 23 7.74 -2.04 12.12
N VAL A 24 8.05 -3.31 11.83
CA VAL A 24 9.28 -3.69 11.10
C VAL A 24 9.34 -3.05 9.71
N THR A 25 8.21 -2.77 9.06
CA THR A 25 8.20 -2.18 7.72
C THR A 25 8.74 -0.75 7.72
N TYR A 26 8.68 -0.05 8.85
CA TYR A 26 9.18 1.32 8.99
C TYR A 26 10.70 1.40 9.13
N LEU A 27 11.36 0.29 9.41
CA LEU A 27 12.84 0.21 9.41
C LEU A 27 13.41 0.24 7.99
N ASN A 28 12.57 0.09 6.96
CA ASN A 28 12.97 0.05 5.55
C ASN A 28 14.02 -1.03 5.19
N ILE A 29 14.18 -2.04 6.06
CA ILE A 29 15.01 -3.21 5.83
C ILE A 29 14.10 -4.33 5.32
N TYR A 30 14.23 -4.61 4.02
CA TYR A 30 13.35 -5.52 3.32
C TYR A 30 13.51 -6.96 3.84
N GLU A 31 14.75 -7.42 3.98
CA GLU A 31 15.13 -8.76 4.43
C GLU A 31 14.60 -9.03 5.84
N LEU A 32 14.71 -8.03 6.73
CA LEU A 32 14.19 -8.10 8.09
C LEU A 32 12.65 -8.20 8.09
N THR A 33 11.98 -7.41 7.24
CA THR A 33 10.52 -7.49 7.07
C THR A 33 10.10 -8.89 6.63
N PHE A 34 10.76 -9.43 5.60
CA PHE A 34 10.49 -10.76 5.09
C PHE A 34 10.73 -11.85 6.14
N ALA A 35 11.81 -11.74 6.92
CA ALA A 35 12.14 -12.67 8.00
C ALA A 35 11.09 -12.64 9.12
N VAL A 36 10.73 -11.45 9.62
CA VAL A 36 9.71 -11.29 10.68
C VAL A 36 8.36 -11.82 10.22
N TRP A 37 7.94 -11.52 8.99
CA TRP A 37 6.67 -12.03 8.45
C TRP A 37 6.68 -13.54 8.27
N SER A 38 7.78 -14.12 7.77
CA SER A 38 7.93 -15.57 7.61
C SER A 38 7.92 -16.30 8.96
N ILE A 39 8.66 -15.79 9.94
CA ILE A 39 8.67 -16.33 11.31
C ILE A 39 7.26 -16.27 11.92
N THR A 40 6.59 -15.12 11.79
CA THR A 40 5.22 -14.96 12.27
C THR A 40 4.27 -15.96 11.60
N PHE A 41 4.36 -16.10 10.27
CA PHE A 41 3.58 -17.08 9.51
C PHE A 41 3.79 -18.50 10.03
N LEU A 42 5.04 -18.92 10.25
CA LEU A 42 5.36 -20.25 10.76
C LEU A 42 4.77 -20.48 12.17
N PHE A 43 4.87 -19.49 13.05
CA PHE A 43 4.29 -19.57 14.40
C PHE A 43 2.76 -19.61 14.40
N THR A 44 2.10 -18.97 13.43
CA THR A 44 0.64 -18.84 13.41
C THR A 44 -0.06 -19.76 12.42
N VAL A 45 0.68 -20.63 11.72
CA VAL A 45 0.18 -21.47 10.64
C VAL A 45 -1.03 -22.30 11.09
N LYS A 46 -2.06 -22.37 10.24
CA LYS A 46 -3.30 -23.14 10.51
C LYS A 46 -3.50 -24.23 9.46
N ARG A 47 -4.21 -25.31 9.84
CA ARG A 47 -4.45 -26.49 8.99
C ARG A 47 -5.41 -26.27 7.81
N ARG A 48 -6.27 -25.24 7.84
CA ARG A 48 -7.30 -25.01 6.81
C ARG A 48 -7.43 -23.53 6.54
N TYR A 49 -7.52 -23.08 5.30
CA TYR A 49 -7.78 -21.68 4.93
C TYR A 49 -9.11 -21.55 4.19
N SER A 50 -9.71 -20.36 4.17
CA SER A 50 -10.93 -20.13 3.39
C SER A 50 -10.62 -20.10 1.88
N PHE A 51 -11.57 -20.54 1.06
CA PHE A 51 -11.44 -20.39 -0.40
C PHE A 51 -11.35 -18.92 -0.83
N THR A 52 -11.96 -18.01 -0.05
CA THR A 52 -11.91 -16.59 -0.30
C THR A 52 -10.48 -16.03 -0.18
N VAL A 53 -9.76 -16.30 0.92
CA VAL A 53 -8.36 -15.83 1.05
C VAL A 53 -7.45 -16.48 0.00
N LEU A 54 -7.68 -17.76 -0.29
CA LEU A 54 -6.93 -18.48 -1.33
C LEU A 54 -7.14 -17.89 -2.73
N GLY A 55 -8.35 -17.39 -3.04
CA GLY A 55 -8.63 -16.70 -4.30
C GLY A 55 -7.89 -15.37 -4.47
N TYR A 56 -7.63 -14.64 -3.37
CA TYR A 56 -6.77 -13.45 -3.42
C TYR A 56 -5.30 -13.83 -3.59
N ILE A 57 -4.84 -14.83 -2.84
CA ILE A 57 -3.45 -15.30 -2.86
C ILE A 57 -3.10 -15.91 -4.21
N SER A 58 -4.02 -16.61 -4.87
CA SER A 58 -3.78 -17.28 -6.16
C SER A 58 -3.34 -16.31 -7.25
N CYS A 59 -3.79 -15.05 -7.21
CA CYS A 59 -3.33 -14.02 -8.15
C CYS A 59 -1.82 -13.76 -8.01
N PHE A 60 -1.31 -13.64 -6.78
CA PHE A 60 0.11 -13.42 -6.53
C PHE A 60 0.94 -14.70 -6.70
N VAL A 61 0.37 -15.86 -6.39
CA VAL A 61 1.00 -17.16 -6.69
C VAL A 61 1.16 -17.33 -8.19
N ALA A 62 0.18 -16.94 -9.00
CA ALA A 62 0.30 -16.99 -10.46
C ALA A 62 1.43 -16.06 -10.97
N ILE A 63 1.50 -14.82 -10.47
CA ILE A 63 2.62 -13.90 -10.77
C ILE A 63 3.96 -14.53 -10.38
N PHE A 64 4.06 -15.07 -9.17
CA PHE A 64 5.27 -15.74 -8.69
C PHE A 64 5.68 -16.92 -9.59
N LEU A 65 4.74 -17.80 -9.92
CA LEU A 65 5.02 -18.99 -10.75
C LEU A 65 5.41 -18.62 -12.18
N ILE A 66 4.76 -17.62 -12.78
CA ILE A 66 5.14 -17.13 -14.12
C ILE A 66 6.57 -16.59 -14.09
N ALA A 67 6.90 -15.73 -13.12
CA ALA A 67 8.24 -15.18 -13.01
C ALA A 67 9.29 -16.28 -12.82
N LEU A 68 8.97 -17.30 -12.02
CA LEU A 68 9.85 -18.44 -11.76
C LEU A 68 10.08 -19.29 -13.02
N ILE A 69 9.01 -19.61 -13.74
CA ILE A 69 9.09 -20.40 -14.98
C ILE A 69 9.94 -19.66 -16.01
N VAL A 70 9.69 -18.37 -16.22
CA VAL A 70 10.44 -17.55 -17.18
C VAL A 70 11.92 -17.43 -16.79
N SER A 71 12.24 -17.47 -15.50
CA SER A 71 13.63 -17.46 -15.05
C SER A 71 14.45 -18.66 -15.50
N PHE A 72 13.84 -19.83 -15.68
CA PHE A 72 14.59 -21.01 -16.16
C PHE A 72 15.05 -20.88 -17.62
N PHE A 73 14.46 -19.97 -18.38
CA PHE A 73 14.84 -19.69 -19.76
C PHE A 73 15.89 -18.57 -19.88
N ASN A 74 16.37 -18.03 -18.75
CA ASN A 74 17.27 -16.90 -18.71
C ASN A 74 18.41 -17.15 -17.70
N GLN A 75 19.56 -16.52 -17.92
CA GLN A 75 20.73 -16.62 -17.03
C GLN A 75 20.77 -15.41 -16.10
N PHE A 76 20.64 -15.64 -14.79
CA PHE A 76 20.65 -14.58 -13.77
C PHE A 76 21.66 -14.84 -12.67
N LYS A 77 22.18 -13.75 -12.07
CA LYS A 77 22.98 -13.85 -10.84
C LYS A 77 22.11 -14.36 -9.71
N GLY A 78 22.60 -15.34 -8.95
CA GLY A 78 21.85 -15.98 -7.86
C GLY A 78 21.27 -15.00 -6.83
N TYR A 79 22.04 -13.98 -6.44
CA TYR A 79 21.54 -12.94 -5.53
C TYR A 79 20.28 -12.21 -6.06
N LEU A 80 20.28 -11.81 -7.33
CA LEU A 80 19.14 -11.10 -7.95
C LEU A 80 17.89 -12.01 -7.98
N PHE A 81 18.10 -13.29 -8.23
CA PHE A 81 17.04 -14.30 -8.25
C PHE A 81 16.40 -14.48 -6.86
N PHE A 82 17.20 -14.78 -5.82
CA PHE A 82 16.67 -15.00 -4.46
C PHE A 82 16.02 -13.75 -3.86
N ARG A 83 16.58 -12.58 -4.18
CA ARG A 83 15.97 -11.30 -3.82
C ARG A 83 14.57 -11.18 -4.44
N ASP A 84 14.42 -11.46 -5.74
CA ASP A 84 13.11 -11.37 -6.41
C ASP A 84 12.11 -12.43 -5.90
N VAL A 85 12.58 -13.61 -5.52
CA VAL A 85 11.75 -14.62 -4.82
C VAL A 85 11.11 -14.01 -3.58
N SER A 86 11.92 -13.39 -2.71
CA SER A 86 11.38 -12.74 -1.52
C SER A 86 10.39 -11.63 -1.88
N TYR A 87 10.74 -10.73 -2.82
CA TYR A 87 9.87 -9.61 -3.22
C TYR A 87 8.51 -10.09 -3.71
N LEU A 88 8.49 -11.09 -4.58
CA LEU A 88 7.25 -11.62 -5.15
C LEU A 88 6.42 -12.42 -4.14
N LEU A 89 7.06 -13.04 -3.14
CA LEU A 89 6.36 -13.71 -2.04
C LEU A 89 5.77 -12.74 -1.01
N LYS A 90 6.25 -11.49 -0.93
CA LYS A 90 5.83 -10.55 0.12
C LYS A 90 4.29 -10.34 0.17
N PRO A 91 3.56 -10.06 -0.93
CA PRO A 91 2.10 -9.91 -0.86
C PRO A 91 1.37 -11.17 -0.39
N ILE A 92 1.89 -12.36 -0.78
CA ILE A 92 1.35 -13.66 -0.35
C ILE A 92 1.50 -13.80 1.16
N LEU A 93 2.72 -13.57 1.67
CA LEU A 93 3.00 -13.63 3.11
C LEU A 93 2.18 -12.61 3.89
N GLY A 94 2.11 -11.35 3.42
CA GLY A 94 1.34 -10.30 4.08
C GLY A 94 -0.13 -10.66 4.25
N LEU A 95 -0.78 -11.11 3.16
CA LEU A 95 -2.17 -11.57 3.21
C LEU A 95 -2.36 -12.75 4.18
N LEU A 96 -1.46 -13.74 4.14
CA LEU A 96 -1.54 -14.92 4.99
C LEU A 96 -1.33 -14.60 6.47
N VAL A 97 -0.29 -13.82 6.80
CA VAL A 97 0.02 -13.41 8.17
C VAL A 97 -1.12 -12.58 8.74
N GLY A 98 -1.61 -11.59 7.99
CA GLY A 98 -2.75 -10.78 8.41
C GLY A 98 -3.98 -11.64 8.67
N TYR A 99 -4.31 -12.53 7.73
CA TYR A 99 -5.46 -13.43 7.85
C TYR A 99 -5.34 -14.36 9.08
N GLN A 100 -4.17 -14.95 9.31
CA GLN A 100 -3.94 -15.85 10.45
C GLN A 100 -4.05 -15.13 11.80
N LEU A 101 -3.43 -13.94 11.90
CA LEU A 101 -3.41 -13.16 13.13
C LEU A 101 -4.80 -12.72 13.56
N CYS A 102 -5.73 -12.47 12.63
CA CYS A 102 -7.11 -12.09 13.00
C CYS A 102 -8.02 -13.28 13.30
N ARG A 103 -7.67 -14.49 12.84
CA ARG A 103 -8.61 -15.62 12.82
C ARG A 103 -8.98 -16.14 14.22
N ASN A 104 -8.24 -15.75 15.25
CA ASN A 104 -8.58 -16.06 16.63
C ASN A 104 -9.80 -15.23 17.07
N THR A 105 -10.79 -15.92 17.65
CA THR A 105 -12.16 -15.42 17.83
C THR A 105 -12.33 -14.24 18.79
N LYS A 106 -11.32 -13.83 19.55
CA LYS A 106 -11.49 -12.79 20.58
C LYS A 106 -10.71 -11.51 20.30
N ILE A 107 -10.02 -11.41 19.16
CA ILE A 107 -9.30 -10.18 18.80
C ILE A 107 -10.30 -9.11 18.39
N LYS A 108 -10.08 -7.87 18.83
CA LYS A 108 -10.78 -6.66 18.36
C LYS A 108 -9.92 -6.01 17.27
N PRO A 109 -10.17 -6.27 15.97
CA PRO A 109 -9.21 -5.94 14.91
C PRO A 109 -9.06 -4.44 14.72
N PHE A 110 -10.17 -3.70 14.73
CA PHE A 110 -10.16 -2.25 14.61
C PHE A 110 -9.49 -1.54 15.78
N HIS A 111 -9.66 -2.05 17.00
CA HIS A 111 -8.89 -1.54 18.15
C HIS A 111 -7.39 -1.78 17.95
N THR A 112 -7.01 -2.96 17.45
CA THR A 112 -5.61 -3.30 17.16
C THR A 112 -5.02 -2.34 16.13
N ILE A 113 -5.74 -2.06 15.03
CA ILE A 113 -5.31 -1.10 14.01
C ILE A 113 -5.13 0.31 14.61
N ILE A 114 -6.08 0.76 15.44
CA ILE A 114 -6.01 2.07 16.09
C ILE A 114 -4.80 2.17 17.03
N TYR A 115 -4.59 1.19 17.91
CA TYR A 115 -3.50 1.24 18.89
C TYR A 115 -2.13 1.11 18.23
N VAL A 116 -1.98 0.26 17.21
CA VAL A 116 -0.74 0.18 16.43
C VAL A 116 -0.49 1.49 15.69
N GLY A 117 -1.53 2.10 15.10
CA GLY A 117 -1.42 3.38 14.41
C GLY A 117 -1.03 4.52 15.35
N LEU A 118 -1.60 4.52 16.56
CA LEU A 118 -1.22 5.45 17.63
C LEU A 118 0.24 5.25 18.07
N GLY A 119 0.69 4.00 18.23
CA GLY A 119 2.08 3.70 18.57
C GLY A 119 3.06 4.23 17.52
N ILE A 120 2.77 3.97 16.24
CA ILE A 120 3.56 4.49 15.11
C ILE A 120 3.55 6.03 15.11
N ALA A 121 2.39 6.65 15.32
CA ALA A 121 2.26 8.10 15.36
C ALA A 121 3.09 8.73 16.49
N VAL A 122 3.07 8.15 17.69
CA VAL A 122 3.86 8.62 18.82
C VAL A 122 5.35 8.48 18.55
N ILE A 123 5.79 7.35 17.98
CA ILE A 123 7.20 7.14 17.59
C ILE A 123 7.61 8.18 16.55
N HIS A 124 6.80 8.40 15.51
CA HIS A 124 7.09 9.38 14.46
C HIS A 124 7.17 10.81 15.00
N LEU A 125 6.23 11.23 15.85
CA LEU A 125 6.30 12.53 16.50
C LEU A 125 7.52 12.66 17.42
N GLY A 126 7.90 11.58 18.12
CA GLY A 126 9.13 11.53 18.90
C GLY A 126 10.39 11.70 18.02
N MET A 127 10.43 11.04 16.86
CA MET A 127 11.52 11.21 15.88
C MET A 127 11.57 12.64 15.34
N ILE A 128 10.42 13.24 15.02
CA ILE A 128 10.36 14.64 14.58
C ILE A 128 10.89 15.57 15.67
N PHE A 129 10.45 15.40 16.91
CA PHE A 129 10.91 16.21 18.03
C PHE A 129 12.43 16.08 18.24
N TYR A 130 12.94 14.85 18.28
CA TYR A 130 14.36 14.58 18.42
C TYR A 130 15.19 15.25 17.30
N ASN A 131 14.81 15.04 16.04
CA ASN A 131 15.55 15.60 14.90
C ASN A 131 15.39 17.11 14.78
N ALA A 132 14.26 17.68 15.19
CA ALA A 132 14.08 19.14 15.23
C ALA A 132 15.03 19.78 16.27
N VAL A 133 15.24 19.13 17.42
CA VAL A 133 16.14 19.63 18.47
C VAL A 133 17.61 19.42 18.08
N VAL A 134 17.97 18.24 17.58
CA VAL A 134 19.37 17.85 17.31
C VAL A 134 19.88 18.38 15.97
N HIS A 135 19.12 18.16 14.90
CA HIS A 135 19.54 18.51 13.54
C HIS A 135 19.01 19.88 13.07
N ARG A 136 18.19 20.56 13.89
CA ARG A 136 17.61 21.88 13.59
C ARG A 136 16.98 21.93 12.20
N ILE A 137 16.12 20.96 11.88
CA ILE A 137 15.46 20.83 10.57
C ILE A 137 14.81 22.17 10.16
N ILE A 138 15.23 22.72 9.02
CA ILE A 138 14.75 24.03 8.54
C ILE A 138 13.78 23.88 7.36
N ASN A 139 13.84 22.77 6.62
CA ASN A 139 13.04 22.56 5.42
C ASN A 139 12.37 21.18 5.35
N ILE A 140 11.35 21.09 4.48
CA ILE A 140 10.54 19.87 4.30
C ILE A 140 11.37 18.70 3.75
N HIS A 141 12.42 18.97 2.97
CA HIS A 141 13.25 17.91 2.40
C HIS A 141 14.07 17.21 3.49
N GLU A 142 14.69 17.96 4.40
CA GLU A 142 15.38 17.46 5.58
C GLU A 142 14.43 16.74 6.54
N LEU A 143 13.24 17.31 6.80
CA LEU A 143 12.22 16.68 7.63
C LEU A 143 11.97 15.24 7.16
N ARG A 144 11.64 15.08 5.87
CA ARG A 144 11.32 13.77 5.29
C ARG A 144 12.51 12.83 5.22
N HIS A 145 13.72 13.37 5.08
CA HIS A 145 14.95 12.57 5.09
C HIS A 145 15.18 11.92 6.47
N TYR A 146 15.00 12.66 7.55
CA TYR A 146 15.25 12.18 8.91
C TYR A 146 14.08 11.45 9.57
N THR A 147 12.83 11.76 9.18
CA THR A 147 11.64 11.26 9.89
C THR A 147 10.78 10.31 9.05
N GLY A 148 11.12 10.12 7.78
CA GLY A 148 10.42 9.22 6.87
C GLY A 148 9.49 9.94 5.88
N TYR A 149 9.16 9.23 4.80
CA TYR A 149 8.53 9.85 3.62
C TYR A 149 7.01 9.70 3.56
N PHE A 150 6.43 8.64 4.14
CA PHE A 150 4.99 8.35 4.18
C PHE A 150 4.68 7.21 5.15
N SER A 151 3.39 7.03 5.40
CA SER A 151 2.83 6.02 6.31
C SER A 151 1.39 5.73 5.92
N ASP A 152 1.15 4.64 5.21
CA ASP A 152 -0.21 4.29 4.77
C ASP A 152 -1.05 3.72 5.92
N PHE A 153 -0.40 3.11 6.91
CA PHE A 153 -1.05 2.45 8.05
C PHE A 153 -1.78 3.47 8.94
N GLU A 154 -1.13 4.60 9.24
CA GLU A 154 -1.74 5.68 10.04
C GLU A 154 -3.00 6.22 9.37
N PHE A 155 -3.03 6.29 8.03
CA PHE A 155 -4.22 6.73 7.29
C PHE A 155 -5.35 5.70 7.30
N TYR A 156 -5.04 4.40 7.31
CA TYR A 156 -6.04 3.38 7.61
C TYR A 156 -6.58 3.52 9.05
N ALA A 157 -5.70 3.73 10.03
CA ALA A 157 -6.11 3.95 11.42
C ALA A 157 -6.97 5.22 11.58
N LEU A 158 -6.65 6.31 10.86
CA LEU A 158 -7.45 7.53 10.85
C LEU A 158 -8.85 7.31 10.30
N ILE A 159 -9.00 6.55 9.21
CA ILE A 159 -10.31 6.22 8.67
C ILE A 159 -11.12 5.40 9.67
N VAL A 160 -10.50 4.42 10.34
CA VAL A 160 -11.17 3.63 11.39
C VAL A 160 -11.56 4.51 12.59
N LEU A 161 -10.71 5.45 13.01
CA LEU A 161 -11.03 6.42 14.07
C LEU A 161 -12.18 7.36 13.65
N PHE A 162 -12.17 7.83 12.41
CA PHE A 162 -13.20 8.74 11.91
C PHE A 162 -14.58 8.07 11.94
N PHE A 163 -14.68 6.87 11.36
CA PHE A 163 -15.89 6.04 11.27
C PHE A 163 -16.00 5.02 12.43
N ASN A 164 -15.54 5.40 13.63
CA ASN A 164 -15.43 4.46 14.75
C ASN A 164 -16.77 3.82 15.17
N LYS A 165 -17.88 4.56 15.05
CA LYS A 165 -19.23 4.07 15.39
C LYS A 165 -19.64 2.97 14.42
N GLU A 166 -19.41 3.18 13.13
CA GLU A 166 -19.77 2.22 12.09
C GLU A 166 -18.86 0.98 12.08
N PHE A 167 -17.70 1.06 12.72
CA PHE A 167 -16.80 -0.07 12.99
C PHE A 167 -17.01 -0.71 14.38
N GLU A 168 -18.04 -0.31 15.13
CA GLU A 168 -18.35 -0.81 16.47
C GLU A 168 -17.15 -0.70 17.45
N VAL A 169 -16.40 0.39 17.32
CA VAL A 169 -15.26 0.70 18.19
C VAL A 169 -15.70 1.55 19.36
N GLU A 170 -15.71 0.96 20.55
CA GLU A 170 -16.05 1.59 21.81
C GLU A 170 -14.89 2.45 22.35
N LEU A 171 -14.89 3.74 22.00
CA LEU A 171 -13.98 4.74 22.56
C LEU A 171 -14.77 5.91 23.13
N SER A 172 -14.35 6.41 24.31
CA SER A 172 -14.94 7.63 24.85
C SER A 172 -14.67 8.82 23.91
N PRO A 173 -15.58 9.81 23.80
CA PRO A 173 -15.42 10.93 22.88
C PRO A 173 -14.09 11.68 23.04
N LYS A 174 -13.64 11.87 24.28
CA LYS A 174 -12.34 12.50 24.59
C LYS A 174 -11.18 11.66 24.02
N ARG A 175 -11.14 10.35 24.33
CA ARG A 175 -10.08 9.45 23.83
C ARG A 175 -10.07 9.37 22.31
N LYS A 176 -11.24 9.29 21.68
CA LYS A 176 -11.38 9.31 20.21
C LYS A 176 -10.68 10.54 19.62
N TRP A 177 -11.03 11.74 20.09
CA TRP A 177 -10.47 12.98 19.56
C TRP A 177 -8.98 13.12 19.84
N THR A 178 -8.51 12.72 21.01
CA THR A 178 -7.08 12.68 21.31
C THR A 178 -6.33 11.78 20.34
N PHE A 179 -6.80 10.54 20.13
CA PHE A 179 -6.15 9.60 19.20
C PHE A 179 -6.20 10.12 17.77
N PHE A 180 -7.36 10.66 17.36
CA PHE A 180 -7.53 11.25 16.03
C PHE A 180 -6.53 12.39 15.80
N LEU A 181 -6.39 13.32 16.74
CA LEU A 181 -5.46 14.44 16.63
C LEU A 181 -4.00 13.98 16.56
N ILE A 182 -3.59 13.06 17.42
CA ILE A 182 -2.20 12.55 17.42
C ILE A 182 -1.86 11.89 16.08
N VAL A 183 -2.71 10.97 15.62
CA VAL A 183 -2.47 10.26 14.35
C VAL A 183 -2.60 11.21 13.15
N ALA A 184 -3.51 12.19 13.20
CA ALA A 184 -3.69 13.15 12.11
C ALA A 184 -2.49 14.10 11.98
N ILE A 185 -1.99 14.64 13.11
CA ILE A 185 -0.81 15.49 13.13
C ILE A 185 0.40 14.71 12.61
N SER A 186 0.63 13.50 13.14
CA SER A 186 1.71 12.62 12.65
C SER A 186 1.58 12.34 11.14
N GLY A 187 0.39 11.94 10.69
CA GLY A 187 0.11 11.62 9.29
C GLY A 187 0.34 12.80 8.33
N ILE A 188 -0.02 14.02 8.74
CA ILE A 188 0.19 15.25 7.96
C ILE A 188 1.69 15.59 7.87
N LEU A 189 2.46 15.38 8.94
CA LEU A 189 3.88 15.73 9.00
C LEU A 189 4.79 14.87 8.11
N TYR A 190 4.30 13.74 7.57
CA TYR A 190 5.00 13.05 6.46
C TYR A 190 5.02 13.85 5.15
N VAL A 191 4.08 14.80 5.00
CA VAL A 191 3.90 15.63 3.79
C VAL A 191 3.78 14.77 2.52
N SER A 192 3.09 13.61 2.65
CA SER A 192 2.94 12.65 1.56
C SER A 192 1.63 12.86 0.79
N ARG A 193 1.74 13.24 -0.49
CA ARG A 193 0.59 13.40 -1.39
C ARG A 193 -0.25 12.12 -1.51
N THR A 194 0.39 10.96 -1.57
CA THR A 194 -0.30 9.66 -1.73
C THR A 194 -1.14 9.31 -0.51
N ASN A 195 -0.69 9.68 0.69
CA ASN A 195 -1.43 9.48 1.93
C ASN A 195 -2.72 10.33 1.98
N PHE A 196 -2.67 11.59 1.54
CA PHE A 196 -3.87 12.43 1.46
C PHE A 196 -4.88 11.87 0.44
N ILE A 197 -4.39 11.41 -0.71
CA ILE A 197 -5.22 10.74 -1.72
C ILE A 197 -5.85 9.45 -1.15
N GLN A 198 -5.08 8.66 -0.39
CA GLN A 198 -5.58 7.48 0.32
C GLN A 198 -6.74 7.85 1.26
N PHE A 199 -6.57 8.89 2.08
CA PHE A 199 -7.61 9.35 2.98
C PHE A 199 -8.90 9.70 2.23
N ILE A 200 -8.79 10.50 1.18
CA ILE A 200 -9.94 10.96 0.39
C ILE A 200 -10.66 9.77 -0.24
N ILE A 201 -9.92 8.86 -0.87
CA ILE A 201 -10.50 7.66 -1.52
C ILE A 201 -11.23 6.79 -0.51
N LEU A 202 -10.59 6.50 0.63
CA LEU A 202 -11.20 5.68 1.68
C LEU A 202 -12.40 6.39 2.29
N PHE A 203 -12.33 7.69 2.55
CA PHE A 203 -13.45 8.49 3.05
C PHE A 203 -14.66 8.43 2.10
N LEU A 204 -14.44 8.64 0.80
CA LEU A 204 -15.48 8.57 -0.21
C LEU A 204 -16.09 7.15 -0.30
N ALA A 205 -15.24 6.12 -0.20
CA ALA A 205 -15.67 4.73 -0.20
C ALA A 205 -16.55 4.41 1.03
N MET A 206 -16.12 4.82 2.23
CA MET A 206 -16.85 4.62 3.49
C MET A 206 -18.20 5.36 3.52
N LYS A 207 -18.30 6.51 2.83
CA LYS A 207 -19.58 7.20 2.60
C LYS A 207 -20.45 6.56 1.51
N GLY A 208 -19.96 5.52 0.82
CA GLY A 208 -20.69 4.80 -0.20
C GLY A 208 -20.74 5.48 -1.56
N TYR A 209 -19.90 6.49 -1.82
CA TYR A 209 -19.91 7.24 -3.09
C TYR A 209 -19.36 6.44 -4.28
N PHE A 210 -18.78 5.27 -4.07
CA PHE A 210 -18.41 4.34 -5.16
C PHE A 210 -19.57 3.44 -5.61
N LYS A 211 -20.80 3.75 -5.21
CA LYS A 211 -22.03 3.22 -5.79
C LYS A 211 -22.63 4.31 -6.69
N LEU A 212 -22.99 3.95 -7.93
CA LEU A 212 -23.65 4.85 -8.88
C LEU A 212 -25.04 5.21 -8.35
N THR A 213 -25.11 6.29 -7.57
CA THR A 213 -26.35 6.90 -7.08
C THR A 213 -26.39 8.34 -7.57
N LYS A 214 -27.58 8.96 -7.72
CA LYS A 214 -27.68 10.36 -8.16
C LYS A 214 -26.78 11.29 -7.34
N ARG A 215 -26.80 11.15 -6.01
CA ARG A 215 -25.93 11.91 -5.09
C ARG A 215 -24.44 11.63 -5.33
N ALA A 216 -24.05 10.37 -5.49
CA ALA A 216 -22.66 10.01 -5.75
C ALA A 216 -22.16 10.55 -7.10
N VAL A 217 -22.98 10.47 -8.15
CA VAL A 217 -22.65 11.03 -9.47
C VAL A 217 -22.45 12.54 -9.37
N ILE A 218 -23.36 13.26 -8.70
CA ILE A 218 -23.20 14.71 -8.48
C ILE A 218 -21.88 15.01 -7.75
N VAL A 219 -21.63 14.36 -6.60
CA VAL A 219 -20.41 14.60 -5.82
C VAL A 219 -19.14 14.26 -6.61
N MET A 220 -19.09 13.11 -7.28
CA MET A 220 -17.94 12.69 -8.08
C MET A 220 -17.70 13.63 -9.25
N THR A 221 -18.74 14.01 -9.98
CA THR A 221 -18.65 14.96 -11.10
C THR A 221 -18.19 16.33 -10.62
N THR A 222 -18.71 16.83 -9.50
CA THR A 222 -18.24 18.09 -8.90
C THR A 222 -16.77 18.01 -8.52
N ILE A 223 -16.32 16.93 -7.86
CA ILE A 223 -14.90 16.75 -7.51
C ILE A 223 -14.03 16.73 -8.78
N ILE A 224 -14.45 16.02 -9.83
CA ILE A 224 -13.73 15.95 -11.10
C ILE A 224 -13.65 17.33 -11.74
N ILE A 225 -14.76 18.06 -11.85
CA ILE A 225 -14.78 19.41 -12.43
C ILE A 225 -13.88 20.35 -11.64
N VAL A 226 -14.00 20.40 -10.31
CA VAL A 226 -13.16 21.26 -9.45
C VAL A 226 -11.68 20.90 -9.60
N THR A 227 -11.35 19.62 -9.64
CA THR A 227 -9.96 19.16 -9.79
C THR A 227 -9.40 19.52 -11.16
N LEU A 228 -10.16 19.29 -12.23
CA LEU A 228 -9.73 19.60 -13.60
C LEU A 228 -9.61 21.11 -13.82
N SER A 229 -10.57 21.91 -13.35
CA SER A 229 -10.50 23.37 -13.41
C SER A 229 -9.34 23.92 -12.58
N GLY A 230 -9.16 23.44 -11.36
CA GLY A 230 -8.03 23.82 -10.51
C GLY A 230 -6.68 23.45 -11.13
N TYR A 231 -6.57 22.25 -11.71
CA TYR A 231 -5.36 21.84 -12.42
C TYR A 231 -5.13 22.67 -13.69
N ALA A 232 -6.18 23.00 -14.46
CA ALA A 232 -6.05 23.85 -15.63
C ALA A 232 -5.55 25.26 -15.29
N ILE A 233 -6.02 25.84 -14.17
CA ILE A 233 -5.50 27.11 -13.65
C ILE A 233 -4.01 26.96 -13.32
N LEU A 234 -3.65 25.95 -12.50
CA LEU A 234 -2.26 25.72 -12.09
C LEU A 234 -1.32 25.46 -13.27
N TYR A 235 -1.78 24.73 -14.29
CA TYR A 235 -1.00 24.42 -15.48
C TYR A 235 -0.59 25.68 -16.25
N ASN A 236 -1.49 26.66 -16.32
CA ASN A 236 -1.25 27.93 -17.02
C ASN A 236 -0.51 28.98 -16.18
N MET A 237 -0.29 28.73 -14.88
CA MET A 237 0.53 29.64 -14.05
C MET A 237 2.03 29.47 -14.35
N PRO A 238 2.81 30.58 -14.43
CA PRO A 238 4.25 30.56 -14.63
C PRO A 238 4.97 30.22 -13.31
N LEU A 239 4.74 29.03 -12.78
CA LEU A 239 5.35 28.54 -11.54
C LEU A 239 6.78 28.07 -11.79
N THR A 240 7.68 28.38 -10.86
CA THR A 240 9.09 27.97 -10.92
C THR A 240 9.44 26.91 -9.86
N ARG A 241 10.39 26.02 -10.19
CA ARG A 241 10.86 24.95 -9.30
C ARG A 241 11.47 25.47 -7.99
N ASN A 242 12.18 26.59 -8.09
CA ASN A 242 12.91 27.21 -6.99
C ASN A 242 12.15 28.40 -6.37
N GLY A 243 10.86 28.55 -6.69
CA GLY A 243 10.03 29.59 -6.12
C GLY A 243 9.87 29.45 -4.60
N PRO A 244 9.66 30.55 -3.85
CA PRO A 244 9.52 30.50 -2.41
C PRO A 244 8.20 29.85 -1.96
N GLY A 245 8.28 29.03 -0.90
CA GLY A 245 7.12 28.56 -0.14
C GLY A 245 6.03 27.87 -0.96
N ILE A 246 4.86 28.52 -1.08
CA ILE A 246 3.67 28.00 -1.77
C ILE A 246 3.93 27.81 -3.27
N GLU A 247 4.76 28.64 -3.90
CA GLU A 247 5.02 28.53 -5.34
C GLU A 247 5.68 27.19 -5.69
N ALA A 248 6.73 26.80 -4.96
CA ALA A 248 7.37 25.48 -5.13
C ALA A 248 6.41 24.32 -4.84
N PHE A 249 5.47 24.48 -3.90
CA PHE A 249 4.44 23.49 -3.64
C PHE A 249 3.47 23.35 -4.81
N LEU A 250 2.95 24.47 -5.33
CA LEU A 250 2.07 24.48 -6.50
C LEU A 250 2.78 23.97 -7.76
N TYR A 251 4.06 24.28 -7.93
CA TYR A 251 4.89 23.73 -8.99
C TYR A 251 4.97 22.20 -8.92
N LYS A 252 5.17 21.64 -7.72
CA LYS A 252 5.14 20.19 -7.50
C LYS A 252 3.79 19.57 -7.83
N ILE A 253 2.67 20.25 -7.56
CA ILE A 253 1.33 19.78 -7.95
C ILE A 253 1.18 19.80 -9.47
N LYS A 254 1.56 20.90 -10.13
CA LYS A 254 1.56 21.07 -11.58
C LYS A 254 2.33 19.95 -12.29
N ASN A 255 3.53 19.64 -11.82
CA ASN A 255 4.39 18.63 -12.45
C ASN A 255 4.03 17.19 -12.08
N ALA A 256 3.18 16.94 -11.08
CA ALA A 256 2.92 15.59 -10.58
C ALA A 256 2.39 14.61 -11.64
N PRO A 257 1.46 15.01 -12.54
CA PRO A 257 1.06 14.14 -13.64
C PRO A 257 2.21 13.97 -14.64
N ILE A 258 2.88 15.05 -15.04
CA ILE A 258 3.93 15.01 -16.07
C ILE A 258 5.04 14.03 -15.69
N GLU A 259 5.45 14.02 -14.41
CA GLU A 259 6.46 13.11 -13.84
C GLU A 259 6.16 11.62 -14.11
N ALA A 260 4.88 11.25 -14.18
CA ALA A 260 4.42 9.88 -14.37
C ALA A 260 4.07 9.55 -15.84
N PHE A 261 3.72 10.54 -16.66
CA PHE A 261 3.17 10.34 -18.01
C PHE A 261 4.01 10.87 -19.17
N LYS A 262 5.17 11.46 -18.92
CA LYS A 262 5.97 12.03 -20.01
C LYS A 262 6.38 10.94 -21.01
N SER A 263 6.02 11.10 -22.28
CA SER A 263 6.24 10.09 -23.33
C SER A 263 7.68 10.05 -23.86
N LYS A 264 8.44 11.14 -23.66
CA LYS A 264 9.85 11.26 -24.03
C LYS A 264 10.58 12.04 -22.95
N VAL A 265 11.65 11.47 -22.41
CA VAL A 265 12.52 12.11 -21.41
C VAL A 265 13.90 12.30 -22.02
N ASN A 266 14.40 13.53 -21.99
CA ASN A 266 15.76 13.84 -22.44
C ASN A 266 16.75 13.46 -21.34
N GLN A 267 17.60 12.46 -21.61
CA GLN A 267 18.56 11.95 -20.63
C GLN A 267 19.75 12.88 -20.38
N ASN A 268 20.03 13.76 -21.35
CA ASN A 268 21.14 14.71 -21.29
C ASN A 268 20.76 16.00 -20.57
N ASP A 269 19.46 16.27 -20.45
CA ASP A 269 18.94 17.36 -19.65
C ASP A 269 18.70 16.84 -18.22
N TRP A 270 19.56 17.27 -17.29
CA TRP A 270 19.48 16.87 -15.89
C TRP A 270 18.12 17.24 -15.28
N GLN A 271 17.54 18.38 -15.63
CA GLN A 271 16.27 18.79 -15.06
C GLN A 271 15.15 17.90 -15.57
N ASP A 272 15.08 17.71 -16.88
CA ASP A 272 14.05 16.87 -17.49
C ASP A 272 14.10 15.42 -17.01
N PHE A 273 15.31 14.89 -16.88
CA PHE A 273 15.55 13.54 -16.40
C PHE A 273 15.07 13.33 -14.96
N ASN A 274 15.47 14.21 -14.03
CA ASN A 274 15.13 14.05 -12.62
C ASN A 274 13.64 14.31 -12.35
N ASP A 275 13.04 15.29 -13.02
CA ASP A 275 11.62 15.62 -12.83
C ASP A 275 10.69 14.56 -13.43
N ASN A 276 11.17 13.75 -14.38
CA ASN A 276 10.39 12.73 -15.09
C ASN A 276 10.99 11.32 -14.97
N TYR A 277 11.74 11.08 -13.91
CA TYR A 277 12.48 9.83 -13.69
C TYR A 277 11.57 8.58 -13.72
N ARG A 278 10.35 8.69 -13.16
CA ARG A 278 9.37 7.59 -13.13
C ARG A 278 8.86 7.22 -14.54
N SER A 279 8.61 8.22 -15.38
CA SER A 279 8.28 7.98 -16.79
C SER A 279 9.44 7.34 -17.54
N TYR A 280 10.66 7.81 -17.31
CA TYR A 280 11.87 7.27 -17.92
C TYR A 280 12.06 5.77 -17.63
N GLU A 281 11.95 5.40 -16.35
CA GLU A 281 11.94 4.01 -15.88
C GLU A 281 10.93 3.13 -16.64
N THR A 282 9.72 3.65 -16.84
CA THR A 282 8.66 2.94 -17.56
C THR A 282 8.96 2.80 -19.05
N ILE A 283 9.45 3.85 -19.70
CA ILE A 283 9.81 3.84 -21.13
C ILE A 283 10.91 2.81 -21.39
N ILE A 284 11.96 2.79 -20.58
CA ILE A 284 13.05 1.82 -20.73
C ILE A 284 12.56 0.39 -20.51
N THR A 285 11.73 0.17 -19.49
CA THR A 285 11.17 -1.15 -19.24
C THR A 285 10.38 -1.65 -20.43
N ILE A 286 9.49 -0.81 -20.98
CA ILE A 286 8.69 -1.17 -22.14
C ILE A 286 9.61 -1.54 -23.31
N ARG A 287 10.63 -0.73 -23.60
CA ARG A 287 11.60 -1.03 -24.68
C ARG A 287 12.35 -2.34 -24.45
N GLN A 288 12.91 -2.55 -23.25
CA GLN A 288 13.73 -3.72 -22.92
C GLN A 288 12.93 -5.03 -22.87
N VAL A 289 11.66 -4.97 -22.46
CA VAL A 289 10.78 -6.14 -22.49
C VAL A 289 10.30 -6.42 -23.91
N SER A 290 9.97 -5.37 -24.68
CA SER A 290 9.47 -5.51 -26.06
C SER A 290 10.56 -5.99 -27.03
N SER A 291 11.83 -5.71 -26.76
CA SER A 291 12.95 -6.22 -27.55
C SER A 291 13.13 -7.73 -27.46
N GLU A 292 12.56 -8.40 -26.45
CA GLU A 292 12.53 -9.87 -26.31
C GLU A 292 11.38 -10.51 -27.13
N GLY A 293 10.68 -9.71 -27.95
CA GLY A 293 9.56 -10.14 -28.78
C GLY A 293 8.29 -10.43 -27.99
N THR A 294 7.34 -11.10 -28.65
CA THR A 294 5.99 -11.36 -28.11
C THR A 294 6.02 -12.14 -26.79
N SER A 295 6.96 -13.08 -26.65
CA SER A 295 7.13 -13.86 -25.42
C SER A 295 7.48 -12.96 -24.23
N GLY A 296 8.45 -12.06 -24.40
CA GLY A 296 8.81 -11.08 -23.38
C GLY A 296 7.66 -10.15 -23.02
N VAL A 297 6.87 -9.68 -24.00
CA VAL A 297 5.70 -8.83 -23.72
C VAL A 297 4.64 -9.57 -22.89
N LEU A 298 4.37 -10.84 -23.20
CA LEU A 298 3.33 -11.61 -22.52
C LEU A 298 3.77 -12.11 -21.14
N PHE A 299 4.99 -12.61 -21.01
CA PHE A 299 5.49 -13.32 -19.83
C PHE A 299 6.63 -12.62 -19.09
N GLY A 300 7.14 -11.50 -19.62
CA GLY A 300 8.21 -10.71 -19.00
C GLY A 300 9.57 -11.36 -19.13
N LYS A 301 10.50 -10.94 -18.26
CA LYS A 301 11.90 -11.41 -18.23
C LYS A 301 12.20 -12.33 -17.04
N GLY A 302 11.23 -12.65 -16.18
CA GLY A 302 11.42 -13.55 -15.04
C GLY A 302 12.07 -12.90 -13.81
N MET A 303 12.17 -13.69 -12.73
CA MET A 303 12.92 -13.35 -11.51
C MET A 303 14.41 -13.21 -11.79
N GLY A 304 15.05 -12.25 -11.14
CA GLY A 304 16.47 -11.91 -11.31
C GLY A 304 16.70 -10.85 -12.38
N SER A 305 15.70 -10.52 -13.19
CA SER A 305 15.80 -9.49 -14.23
C SER A 305 16.00 -8.08 -13.64
N THR A 306 16.71 -7.23 -14.38
CA THR A 306 16.90 -5.81 -14.03
C THR A 306 16.72 -4.97 -15.28
N ILE A 307 16.29 -3.72 -15.13
CA ILE A 307 16.39 -2.74 -16.22
C ILE A 307 17.79 -2.15 -16.25
N ASP A 308 18.32 -1.90 -17.44
CA ASP A 308 19.53 -1.10 -17.62
C ASP A 308 19.15 0.37 -17.84
N LEU A 309 19.54 1.25 -16.92
CA LEU A 309 19.32 2.69 -17.05
C LEU A 309 20.23 3.35 -18.09
N GLY A 310 21.19 2.64 -18.67
CA GLY A 310 22.16 3.18 -19.63
C GLY A 310 23.18 4.15 -19.03
N ARG A 311 23.00 4.57 -17.76
CA ARG A 311 23.90 5.43 -16.99
C ARG A 311 23.90 5.05 -15.52
N GLN A 312 24.97 5.41 -14.81
CA GLN A 312 25.00 5.33 -13.35
C GLN A 312 24.27 6.52 -12.75
N LEU A 313 23.49 6.26 -11.70
CA LEU A 313 22.74 7.24 -10.93
C LEU A 313 23.08 7.12 -9.45
N TRP A 314 23.20 8.25 -8.79
CA TRP A 314 23.32 8.31 -7.34
C TRP A 314 21.93 8.14 -6.70
N THR A 315 21.78 7.17 -5.83
CA THR A 315 20.51 6.88 -5.15
C THR A 315 20.40 7.63 -3.83
N ASN A 316 19.17 7.69 -3.29
CA ASN A 316 18.93 8.15 -1.92
C ASN A 316 19.54 7.22 -0.86
N ASP A 317 19.90 5.98 -1.24
CA ASP A 317 20.55 5.00 -0.38
C ASP A 317 22.08 5.16 -0.37
N GLY A 318 22.63 6.17 -1.07
CA GLY A 318 24.06 6.49 -1.06
C GLY A 318 24.92 5.61 -1.95
N GLU A 319 24.32 4.99 -2.98
CA GLU A 319 25.02 4.09 -3.89
C GLU A 319 24.84 4.51 -5.36
N PHE A 320 25.86 4.25 -6.17
CA PHE A 320 25.75 4.36 -7.63
C PHE A 320 25.14 3.10 -8.23
N ILE A 321 23.99 3.24 -8.87
CA ILE A 321 23.29 2.12 -9.53
C ILE A 321 23.13 2.37 -11.03
N ARG A 322 23.24 1.30 -11.81
CA ARG A 322 22.87 1.28 -13.24
C ARG A 322 21.74 0.30 -13.51
N TYR A 323 21.73 -0.82 -12.79
CA TYR A 323 20.75 -1.88 -12.96
C TYR A 323 19.70 -1.83 -11.87
N LEU A 324 18.44 -1.59 -12.26
CA LEU A 324 17.34 -1.51 -11.30
C LEU A 324 16.50 -2.79 -11.31
N PRO A 325 16.31 -3.43 -10.15
CA PRO A 325 15.52 -4.66 -10.06
C PRO A 325 14.03 -4.44 -9.93
N THR A 326 13.65 -3.29 -9.39
CA THR A 326 12.28 -2.86 -9.09
C THR A 326 12.18 -1.38 -9.41
N LEU A 327 11.04 -0.95 -9.94
CA LEU A 327 10.83 0.42 -10.38
C LEU A 327 9.91 1.15 -9.40
N HIS A 328 9.72 2.45 -9.57
CA HIS A 328 8.76 3.19 -8.75
C HIS A 328 7.30 2.79 -9.02
N ASN A 329 7.00 2.24 -10.20
CA ASN A 329 5.66 1.80 -10.60
C ASN A 329 5.53 0.28 -10.43
N GLY A 330 4.55 -0.15 -9.62
CA GLY A 330 4.21 -1.54 -9.36
C GLY A 330 3.78 -2.30 -10.63
N TYR A 331 2.95 -1.70 -11.49
CA TYR A 331 2.57 -2.33 -12.76
C TYR A 331 3.76 -2.54 -13.68
N THR A 332 4.63 -1.53 -13.80
CA THR A 332 5.85 -1.63 -14.61
C THR A 332 6.81 -2.68 -14.04
N THR A 333 6.91 -2.79 -12.72
CA THR A 333 7.71 -3.83 -12.05
C THR A 333 7.16 -5.23 -12.32
N VAL A 334 5.84 -5.42 -12.20
CA VAL A 334 5.18 -6.69 -12.56
C VAL A 334 5.37 -7.00 -14.04
N PHE A 335 5.25 -6.01 -14.93
CA PHE A 335 5.49 -6.16 -16.36
C PHE A 335 6.91 -6.63 -16.68
N LEU A 336 7.93 -6.06 -16.01
CA LEU A 336 9.31 -6.51 -16.15
C LEU A 336 9.47 -8.00 -15.81
N LYS A 337 8.85 -8.45 -14.70
CA LYS A 337 9.02 -9.83 -14.21
C LYS A 337 8.16 -10.85 -14.92
N THR A 338 6.94 -10.46 -15.29
CA THR A 338 5.86 -11.39 -15.67
C THR A 338 5.03 -10.94 -16.88
N GLY A 339 5.38 -9.82 -17.51
CA GLY A 339 4.71 -9.33 -18.71
C GLY A 339 3.25 -8.92 -18.46
N LEU A 340 2.48 -8.85 -19.54
CA LEU A 340 1.06 -8.49 -19.49
C LEU A 340 0.23 -9.51 -18.70
N THR A 341 0.64 -10.78 -18.66
CA THR A 341 -0.07 -11.82 -17.90
C THR A 341 -0.04 -11.56 -16.40
N GLY A 342 1.09 -11.10 -15.85
CA GLY A 342 1.13 -10.71 -14.44
C GLY A 342 0.37 -9.42 -14.12
N ILE A 343 0.36 -8.45 -15.05
CA ILE A 343 -0.51 -7.26 -14.90
C ILE A 343 -1.98 -7.70 -14.84
N LEU A 344 -2.39 -8.62 -15.71
CA LEU A 344 -3.75 -9.16 -15.70
C LEU A 344 -4.10 -9.77 -14.33
N PHE A 345 -3.22 -10.59 -13.74
CA PHE A 345 -3.45 -11.13 -12.39
C PHE A 345 -3.50 -10.03 -11.31
N SER A 346 -2.70 -8.98 -11.44
CA SER A 346 -2.75 -7.82 -10.55
C SER A 346 -4.11 -7.10 -10.66
N ILE A 347 -4.64 -6.93 -11.88
CA ILE A 347 -5.97 -6.36 -12.12
C ILE A 347 -7.07 -7.28 -11.58
N ILE A 348 -6.97 -8.60 -11.80
CA ILE A 348 -7.92 -9.58 -11.25
C ILE A 348 -7.97 -9.47 -9.72
N PHE A 349 -6.82 -9.39 -9.04
CA PHE A 349 -6.78 -9.17 -7.60
C PHE A 349 -7.53 -7.89 -7.18
N LEU A 350 -7.30 -6.77 -7.88
CA LEU A 350 -7.98 -5.51 -7.60
C LEU A 350 -9.50 -5.60 -7.83
N VAL A 351 -9.93 -6.31 -8.87
CA VAL A 351 -11.34 -6.56 -9.17
C VAL A 351 -11.97 -7.43 -8.08
N LEU A 352 -11.31 -8.51 -7.66
CA LEU A 352 -11.78 -9.37 -6.57
C LEU A 352 -11.93 -8.56 -5.27
N LEU A 353 -10.94 -7.70 -4.97
CA LEU A 353 -10.95 -6.87 -3.77
C LEU A 353 -12.03 -5.77 -3.84
N GLY A 354 -12.26 -5.20 -5.01
CA GLY A 354 -13.28 -4.17 -5.24
C GLY A 354 -14.71 -4.71 -5.34
N ARG A 355 -14.89 -5.97 -5.73
CA ARG A 355 -16.20 -6.63 -5.91
C ARG A 355 -16.75 -7.17 -4.59
N GLN A 356 -16.87 -6.30 -3.59
CA GLN A 356 -17.52 -6.64 -2.34
C GLN A 356 -19.04 -6.51 -2.47
N GLY A 357 -19.77 -7.58 -2.14
CA GLY A 357 -21.23 -7.61 -2.17
C GLY A 357 -21.89 -6.71 -1.12
N LYS A 358 -23.19 -6.45 -1.28
CA LYS A 358 -23.98 -5.87 -0.18
C LYS A 358 -24.14 -6.90 0.94
N SER A 359 -24.21 -6.45 2.18
CA SER A 359 -24.50 -7.30 3.34
C SER A 359 -25.52 -6.62 4.24
N ASP A 360 -26.42 -7.42 4.80
CA ASP A 360 -27.43 -6.93 5.76
C ASP A 360 -26.82 -6.66 7.15
N ILE A 361 -25.64 -7.22 7.42
CA ILE A 361 -24.91 -6.97 8.67
C ILE A 361 -24.17 -5.63 8.53
N PRO A 362 -24.50 -4.59 9.34
CA PRO A 362 -23.93 -3.24 9.17
C PRO A 362 -22.40 -3.21 9.21
N LEU A 363 -21.79 -3.93 10.15
CA LEU A 363 -20.32 -4.00 10.27
C LEU A 363 -19.66 -4.65 9.04
N VAL A 364 -20.25 -5.73 8.50
CA VAL A 364 -19.75 -6.38 7.28
C VAL A 364 -19.92 -5.45 6.08
N GLN A 365 -21.03 -4.73 6.00
CA GLN A 365 -21.24 -3.72 4.95
C GLN A 365 -20.18 -2.63 5.02
N GLN A 366 -19.74 -2.22 6.21
CA GLN A 366 -18.64 -1.26 6.31
C GLN A 366 -17.28 -1.83 5.95
N ILE A 367 -16.97 -3.06 6.38
CA ILE A 367 -15.77 -3.75 5.92
C ILE A 367 -15.73 -3.84 4.40
N ASN A 368 -16.87 -4.14 3.76
CA ASN A 368 -16.98 -4.20 2.31
C ASN A 368 -16.68 -2.86 1.64
N LEU A 369 -17.15 -1.74 2.20
CA LEU A 369 -16.85 -0.40 1.70
C LEU A 369 -15.37 -0.05 1.89
N PHE A 370 -14.78 -0.42 3.03
CA PHE A 370 -13.37 -0.23 3.32
C PHE A 370 -12.46 -0.99 2.37
N LEU A 371 -12.76 -2.27 2.10
CA LEU A 371 -12.03 -3.10 1.14
C LEU A 371 -12.19 -2.57 -0.29
N LYS A 372 -13.38 -2.11 -0.67
CA LYS A 372 -13.62 -1.45 -1.96
C LYS A 372 -12.79 -0.17 -2.12
N GLY A 373 -12.74 0.66 -1.08
CA GLY A 373 -11.88 1.85 -1.06
C GLY A 373 -10.40 1.50 -1.17
N SER A 374 -9.97 0.45 -0.47
CA SER A 374 -8.59 -0.06 -0.54
C SER A 374 -8.24 -0.55 -1.94
N ALA A 375 -9.16 -1.23 -2.65
CA ALA A 375 -8.95 -1.66 -4.03
C ALA A 375 -8.74 -0.46 -4.97
N VAL A 376 -9.58 0.58 -4.87
CA VAL A 376 -9.43 1.80 -5.68
C VAL A 376 -8.13 2.53 -5.36
N PHE A 377 -7.77 2.65 -4.09
CA PHE A 377 -6.50 3.24 -3.70
C PHE A 377 -5.31 2.44 -4.24
N LEU A 378 -5.38 1.10 -4.21
CA LEU A 378 -4.32 0.24 -4.73
C LEU A 378 -4.12 0.39 -6.24
N VAL A 379 -5.13 0.79 -7.01
CA VAL A 379 -4.92 1.14 -8.43
C VAL A 379 -3.90 2.28 -8.54
N LEU A 380 -4.09 3.35 -7.76
CA LEU A 380 -3.16 4.48 -7.73
C LEU A 380 -1.83 4.13 -7.06
N ALA A 381 -1.86 3.34 -5.99
CA ALA A 381 -0.67 2.96 -5.26
C ALA A 381 0.26 2.04 -6.08
N ASN A 382 -0.27 1.17 -6.95
CA ASN A 382 0.53 0.38 -7.89
C ASN A 382 1.06 1.23 -9.06
N TRP A 383 0.51 2.42 -9.27
CA TRP A 383 0.94 3.29 -10.34
C TRP A 383 2.05 4.25 -9.91
N VAL A 384 1.81 4.95 -8.80
CA VAL A 384 2.72 5.98 -8.29
C VAL A 384 3.84 5.37 -7.43
N LEU A 385 3.56 4.21 -6.83
CA LEU A 385 4.45 3.46 -5.97
C LEU A 385 4.45 1.97 -6.38
N LEU A 386 5.17 1.13 -5.63
CA LEU A 386 5.21 -0.33 -5.83
C LEU A 386 3.95 -1.06 -5.32
N GLY A 387 2.88 -0.36 -4.93
CA GLY A 387 1.67 -0.96 -4.38
C GLY A 387 1.97 -1.91 -3.22
N LEU A 388 1.59 -3.18 -3.37
CA LEU A 388 1.81 -4.24 -2.36
C LEU A 388 3.26 -4.77 -2.32
N TYR A 389 4.07 -4.49 -3.34
CA TYR A 389 5.48 -4.89 -3.41
C TYR A 389 6.42 -3.88 -2.77
N LEU A 390 5.90 -2.74 -2.31
CA LEU A 390 6.69 -1.67 -1.71
C LEU A 390 7.39 -2.17 -0.43
N LYS A 391 8.66 -1.79 -0.22
CA LYS A 391 9.46 -2.24 0.94
C LYS A 391 8.74 -1.99 2.26
N ILE A 392 8.16 -0.80 2.41
CA ILE A 392 7.44 -0.40 3.62
C ILE A 392 5.93 -0.74 3.59
N ASP A 393 5.48 -1.56 2.63
CA ASP A 393 4.07 -1.95 2.52
C ASP A 393 3.57 -2.72 3.75
N ASN A 394 2.41 -2.30 4.23
CA ASN A 394 1.60 -2.94 5.26
C ASN A 394 0.15 -3.20 4.79
N LYS A 395 -0.19 -2.86 3.54
CA LYS A 395 -1.56 -2.97 3.01
C LYS A 395 -1.98 -4.43 2.88
N ALA A 396 -1.08 -5.30 2.39
CA ALA A 396 -1.38 -6.74 2.27
C ALA A 396 -1.74 -7.35 3.62
N LEU A 397 -1.02 -6.96 4.68
CA LEU A 397 -1.27 -7.38 6.06
C LEU A 397 -2.66 -6.92 6.55
N ILE A 398 -3.00 -5.64 6.36
CA ILE A 398 -4.30 -5.09 6.77
C ILE A 398 -5.45 -5.77 6.01
N ILE A 399 -5.30 -5.97 4.70
CA ILE A 399 -6.32 -6.62 3.86
C ILE A 399 -6.57 -8.04 4.35
N GLY A 400 -5.51 -8.83 4.58
CA GLY A 400 -5.62 -10.18 5.13
C GLY A 400 -6.34 -10.19 6.48
N PHE A 401 -5.95 -9.28 7.38
CA PHE A 401 -6.51 -9.15 8.72
C PHE A 401 -8.01 -8.84 8.70
N ILE A 402 -8.43 -7.89 7.86
CA ILE A 402 -9.84 -7.49 7.73
C ILE A 402 -10.68 -8.56 7.02
N LEU A 403 -10.13 -9.25 6.03
CA LEU A 403 -10.81 -10.36 5.35
C LEU A 403 -11.13 -11.50 6.33
N ALA A 404 -10.18 -11.89 7.18
CA ALA A 404 -10.41 -12.86 8.23
C ALA A 404 -11.51 -12.40 9.19
N TYR A 405 -11.49 -11.13 9.62
CA TYR A 405 -12.52 -10.60 10.52
C TYR A 405 -13.92 -10.66 9.91
N LYS A 406 -14.05 -10.23 8.65
CA LYS A 406 -15.30 -10.31 7.89
C LYS A 406 -15.87 -11.73 7.90
N GLU A 407 -15.04 -12.72 7.60
CA GLU A 407 -15.47 -14.11 7.57
C GLU A 407 -15.92 -14.62 8.95
N LEU A 408 -15.24 -14.20 10.03
CA LEU A 408 -15.64 -14.55 11.39
C LEU A 408 -17.03 -13.98 11.74
N ILE A 409 -17.30 -12.73 11.38
CA ILE A 409 -18.61 -12.09 11.63
C ILE A 409 -19.71 -12.81 10.85
N VAL A 410 -19.51 -13.03 9.56
CA VAL A 410 -20.50 -13.73 8.71
C VAL A 410 -20.74 -15.16 9.19
N LYS A 411 -19.69 -15.85 9.67
CA LYS A 411 -19.85 -17.19 10.24
C LYS A 411 -20.65 -17.16 11.53
N ARG A 412 -20.45 -16.17 12.40
CA ARG A 412 -21.21 -16.03 13.66
C ARG A 412 -22.67 -15.75 13.42
N SER A 413 -22.99 -14.80 12.54
CA SER A 413 -24.38 -14.44 12.23
C SER A 413 -25.16 -15.62 11.64
N ARG A 414 -24.50 -16.50 10.88
CA ARG A 414 -25.13 -17.74 10.35
C ARG A 414 -25.37 -18.81 11.41
N LEU A 415 -24.54 -18.85 12.45
CA LEU A 415 -24.63 -19.84 13.53
C LEU A 415 -25.58 -19.39 14.65
N ASN A 416 -25.84 -18.09 14.77
CA ASN A 416 -26.72 -17.53 15.78
C ASN A 416 -27.62 -16.43 15.15
N PRO A 417 -28.62 -16.82 14.33
CA PRO A 417 -29.47 -15.86 13.62
C PRO A 417 -30.31 -14.99 14.57
N ASP A 418 -30.58 -15.46 15.79
CA ASP A 418 -31.45 -14.80 16.78
C ASP A 418 -30.69 -14.23 18.00
N GLY A 419 -29.35 -14.17 17.97
CA GLY A 419 -28.53 -13.80 19.12
C GLY A 419 -28.36 -12.29 19.30
N GLU A 420 -28.99 -11.75 20.34
CA GLU A 420 -28.92 -10.36 20.82
C GLU A 420 -27.48 -9.78 20.85
N SER A 421 -27.42 -8.51 20.45
CA SER A 421 -26.25 -7.62 20.36
C SER A 421 -25.52 -7.37 21.67
#